data_AF-K2P5Y2-F1
#
_entry.id   AF-K2P5Y2-F1
#
_cell.length_a   1.000
_cell.length_b   1.000
_cell.length_c   1.000
_cell.angle_alpha   90.00
_cell.angle_beta   90.00
_cell.angle_gamma   90.00
#
_symmetry.space_group_name_H-M   'P 1'
#
loop_
_entity.id
_entity.type
_entity.pdbx_description
1 polymer ?
#
loop_
_entity_poly.entity_id
_entity_poly.type
_entity_poly.pdbx_seq_one_letter_code
_entity_poly.pdbx_strand_id
1 'polypeptide(L)' 'MLSTLDYIIRQGINKERLSAKGYGESQLLNECSNGVPCTEKDHQKNRRSEFIIVE' A
#
# COMPACT_ATOMS: atom_id res chain seq x y z
N MET A 1 -5.11 -4.03 0.97
CA MET A 1 -5.45 -2.65 1.38
C MET A 1 -6.77 -2.58 2.15
N LEU A 2 -7.82 -3.30 1.74
CA LEU A 2 -9.07 -3.40 2.52
C LEU A 2 -8.83 -3.93 3.95
N SER A 3 -7.93 -4.91 4.11
CA SER A 3 -7.52 -5.44 5.42
C SER A 3 -6.93 -4.37 6.36
N THR A 4 -6.13 -3.44 5.83
CA THR A 4 -5.53 -2.35 6.61
C THR A 4 -6.59 -1.32 7.01
N LEU A 5 -7.48 -0.95 6.09
CA LEU A 5 -8.60 -0.05 6.38
C LEU A 5 -9.52 -0.64 7.46
N ASP A 6 -9.91 -1.91 7.31
CA ASP A 6 -10.76 -2.60 8.27
C ASP A 6 -10.11 -2.71 9.65
N TYR A 7 -8.80 -2.97 9.71
CA TYR A 7 -8.06 -2.96 10.97
C TYR A 7 -8.14 -1.59 11.65
N ILE A 8 -7.89 -0.51 10.91
CA ILE A 8 -7.92 0.86 11.44
C ILE A 8 -9.32 1.24 11.95
N ILE A 9 -10.38 0.87 11.23
CA ILE A 9 -11.76 1.08 11.66
C ILE A 9 -12.04 0.29 12.96
N ARG A 10 -11.56 -0.96 13.06
CA ARG A 10 -11.69 -1.77 14.28
C ARG A 10 -10.96 -1.18 15.48
N GLN A 11 -9.88 -0.43 15.26
CA GLN A 11 -9.19 0.32 16.32
C GLN A 11 -9.94 1.60 16.75
N GLY A 12 -11.10 1.91 16.15
CA GLY A 12 -11.99 2.99 16.57
C GLY A 12 -11.88 4.28 15.76
N ILE A 13 -11.13 4.30 14.65
CA ILE A 13 -11.07 5.48 13.79
C ILE A 13 -12.30 5.52 12.86
N ASN A 14 -13.00 6.65 12.86
CA ASN A 14 -14.16 6.84 11.99
C ASN A 14 -13.77 6.68 10.50
N LYS A 15 -14.50 5.83 9.79
CA LYS A 15 -14.34 5.54 8.35
C LYS A 15 -14.36 6.80 7.47
N GLU A 16 -15.11 7.82 7.85
CA GLU A 16 -15.20 9.08 7.09
C GLU A 16 -13.86 9.84 7.05
N ARG A 17 -12.96 9.57 8.00
CA ARG A 17 -11.61 10.17 8.05
C ARG A 17 -10.59 9.41 7.23
N LEU A 18 -10.98 8.31 6.57
CA LEU A 18 -10.08 7.38 5.93
C LEU A 18 -10.40 7.26 4.44
N SER A 19 -9.38 7.43 3.61
CA SER A 19 -9.42 7.08 2.18
C SER A 19 -8.39 5.98 1.91
N ALA A 20 -8.75 5.04 1.03
CA ALA A 20 -7.87 3.95 0.63
C ALA A 20 -7.86 3.80 -0.88
N LYS A 21 -6.67 3.73 -1.48
CA LYS A 21 -6.50 3.57 -2.92
C LYS A 21 -5.40 2.55 -3.23
N GLY A 22 -5.78 1.44 -3.86
CA GLY A 22 -4.86 0.39 -4.28
C GLY A 22 -4.26 0.72 -5.64
N TYR A 23 -2.94 0.87 -5.70
CA TYR A 23 -2.21 1.17 -6.94
C TYR A 23 -1.67 -0.07 -7.66
N GLY A 24 -1.67 -1.25 -7.02
CA GLY A 24 -1.05 -2.45 -7.60
C GLY A 24 0.40 -2.16 -8.01
N GLU A 25 0.78 -2.55 -9.23
CA GLU A 25 2.11 -2.29 -9.79
C GLU A 25 2.20 -1.02 -10.64
N SER A 26 1.20 -0.14 -10.58
CA SER A 26 1.22 1.12 -11.35
C SER A 26 2.12 2.19 -10.74
N GLN A 27 2.57 2.01 -9.49
CA GLN A 27 3.37 2.98 -8.72
C GLN A 27 4.50 2.26 -7.94
N LEU A 28 5.35 1.55 -8.68
CA LEU A 28 6.54 0.90 -8.12
C LEU A 28 7.59 1.96 -7.73
N LEU A 29 8.39 1.70 -6.70
CA LEU A 29 9.53 2.56 -6.32
C LEU A 29 10.78 2.26 -7.15
N ASN A 30 10.77 1.14 -7.87
CA ASN A 30 11.83 0.68 -8.74
C ASN A 30 11.22 0.03 -9.99
N GLU A 31 12.06 -0.46 -10.89
CA GLU A 31 11.62 -1.06 -12.16
C GLU A 31 11.21 -2.54 -12.04
N CYS A 32 11.17 -3.09 -10.81
CA CYS A 32 10.89 -4.51 -10.54
C CYS A 32 9.39 -4.83 -10.58
N SER A 33 8.81 -4.73 -11.76
CA SER A 33 7.46 -5.23 -12.08
C SER A 33 7.44 -6.75 -12.28
N ASN A 34 6.24 -7.33 -12.39
CA ASN A 34 6.10 -8.77 -12.64
C ASN A 34 6.85 -9.20 -13.91
N GLY A 35 7.65 -10.26 -13.78
CA GLY A 35 8.44 -10.83 -14.89
C GLY A 35 9.79 -10.14 -15.15
N VAL A 36 10.11 -9.07 -14.41
CA VAL A 36 11.44 -8.45 -14.45
C VAL A 36 12.38 -9.24 -13.54
N PRO A 37 13.59 -9.62 -14.01
CA PRO A 37 14.57 -10.28 -13.17
C PRO A 37 15.11 -9.30 -12.10
N CYS A 38 14.51 -9.37 -10.92
CA CYS A 38 14.91 -8.63 -9.74
C CYS A 38 15.15 -9.56 -8.56
N THR A 39 15.89 -9.07 -7.56
CA THR A 39 16.04 -9.81 -6.32
C THR A 39 14.73 -9.80 -5.52
N GLU A 40 14.50 -10.83 -4.70
CA GLU A 40 13.33 -10.85 -3.81
C GLU A 40 13.30 -9.62 -2.88
N LYS A 41 14.49 -9.13 -2.49
CA LYS A 41 14.64 -7.92 -1.69
C LYS A 41 14.14 -6.67 -2.44
N ASP A 42 14.34 -6.61 -3.75
CA ASP A 42 13.88 -5.47 -4.55
C ASP A 42 12.38 -5.54 -4.84
N HIS A 43 11.83 -6.74 -5.04
CA HIS A 43 10.37 -6.92 -5.09
C HIS A 43 9.70 -6.57 -3.75
N GLN A 44 10.34 -6.92 -2.62
CA GLN A 44 9.83 -6.55 -1.29
C GLN A 44 9.65 -5.04 -1.11
N LYS A 45 10.54 -4.22 -1.68
CA LYS A 45 10.43 -2.74 -1.56
C LYS A 45 9.12 -2.20 -2.15
N ASN A 46 8.57 -2.87 -3.16
CA ASN A 46 7.31 -2.46 -3.78
C ASN A 46 6.07 -2.95 -3.01
N ARG A 47 6.21 -3.94 -2.12
CA ARG A 47 5.11 -4.48 -1.30
C ARG A 47 4.91 -3.64 -0.03
N ARG A 48 4.42 -2.41 -0.21
CA ARG A 48 4.23 -1.44 0.88
C ARG A 48 2.82 -0.88 0.93
N SER A 49 2.47 -0.33 2.09
CA SER A 49 1.31 0.53 2.28
C SER A 49 1.81 1.89 2.76
N GLU A 50 1.40 2.96 2.12
CA GLU A 50 1.73 4.33 2.51
C GLU A 50 0.57 4.95 3.28
N PHE A 51 0.91 5.78 4.28
CA PHE A 51 -0.03 6.52 5.09
C PHE A 51 0.24 8.01 4.91
N ILE A 52 -0.75 8.73 4.39
CA ILE A 52 -0.66 10.17 4.14
C ILE A 52 -1.66 10.84 5.08
N ILE A 53 -1.18 11.77 5.91
CA ILE A 53 -2.02 12.58 6.78
C ILE A 53 -2.35 13.87 6.03
N VAL A 54 -3.62 14.22 5.97
CA VAL A 54 -4.15 15.43 5.32
C VAL A 54 -4.80 16.33 6.38
N GLU A 55 -4.84 17.64 6.12
CA GLU A 55 -5.47 18.65 7.00
C GLU A 55 -7.00 18.63 6.97
#